data_AF-A0A7Y3FGM6-F1
#
_entry.id   AF-A0A7Y3FGM6-F1
#
_cell.length_a   1.000
_cell.length_b   1.000
_cell.length_c   1.000
_cell.angle_alpha   90.00
_cell.angle_beta   90.00
_cell.angle_gamma   90.00
#
_symmetry.space_group_name_H-M   'P 1'
#
loop_
_entity.id
_entity.type
_entity.pdbx_description
1 polymer ?
#
loop_
_entity_poly.entity_id
_entity_poly.type
_entity_poly.pdbx_seq_one_letter_code
_entity_poly.pdbx_strand_id
1 'polypeptide(L)'
;MKKLVILCSIISIFAIGESVPQNVDLLGSLNPYPNLDYTDIWGYSAAGREYAFMGVTGGTSIIDVTNPASPVEVDFIAGPLAPPYEWRDIKTHLNFAYIICEGIGAGSGLQIVDLSYLPDSASLVNTYDNTFTSAHNIYIADGYAYVVGTDLGGMHILDLGLPNNPIETAYYSSSGYIHDVYVWNDTAYASSNNTYDLVDVTNKNNPQLISASINIPGTYAHSGWLTEDKRYFIATEEFNVRDILVFDLVDRSTWDLVVPEWQTGSNSPVHNVFVLDDYAHISYYEDGYVVLDISNPQLPQIAGQYDTHPGGSLGLYTGAWGVYPYLPSGNILISDMVTGLYVVKFNPPVTEVENELEQINTFQLEQNYPNPFNPSTKIKFTIPFLETNGNADVFTTLKVYDVLGNEVTTLLNENKPSGTYEVNFEAENLPSGVYIAQLRAANQVKTIKMSLVK
;
A
#
# COMPACT_ATOMS: atom_id res chain seq x y z
N MET A 1 65.29 16.99 38.63
CA MET A 1 64.41 16.59 37.51
C MET A 1 63.16 15.95 38.08
N LYS A 2 62.03 16.65 38.05
CA LYS A 2 60.74 16.17 38.58
C LYS A 2 60.12 15.24 37.52
N LYS A 3 59.76 14.01 37.90
CA LYS A 3 59.06 13.06 37.03
C LYS A 3 57.61 13.52 36.86
N LEU A 4 57.22 13.76 35.61
CA LEU A 4 55.86 14.06 35.19
C LEU A 4 55.09 12.73 35.15
N VAL A 5 54.07 12.58 35.99
CA VAL A 5 53.13 11.46 35.92
C VAL A 5 51.98 11.94 35.04
N ILE A 6 51.86 11.36 33.84
CA ILE A 6 50.72 11.57 32.95
C ILE A 6 49.62 10.63 33.43
N LEU A 7 48.55 11.21 33.97
CA LEU A 7 47.33 10.50 34.34
C LEU A 7 46.46 10.37 33.08
N CYS A 8 46.47 9.22 32.42
CA CYS A 8 45.50 8.91 31.37
C CYS A 8 44.14 8.63 32.02
N SER A 9 43.25 9.61 31.99
CA SER A 9 41.83 9.42 32.26
C SER A 9 41.20 8.65 31.10
N ILE A 10 40.91 7.37 31.32
CA ILE A 10 40.05 6.57 30.45
C ILE A 10 38.64 7.15 30.58
N ILE A 11 38.21 7.89 29.55
CA ILE A 11 36.80 8.25 29.38
C ILE A 11 36.13 6.99 28.84
N SER A 12 35.50 6.23 29.73
CA SER A 12 34.54 5.19 29.34
C SER A 12 33.34 5.89 28.73
N ILE A 13 33.28 5.93 27.40
CA ILE A 13 32.05 6.24 26.67
C ILE A 13 31.13 5.05 26.94
N PHE A 14 30.18 5.23 27.86
CA PHE A 14 29.01 4.36 27.90
C PHE A 14 28.21 4.68 26.63
N ALA A 15 28.23 3.76 25.67
CA ALA A 15 27.19 3.71 24.65
C ALA A 15 25.88 3.42 25.40
N ILE A 16 25.08 4.45 25.60
CA ILE A 16 23.68 4.26 25.94
C ILE A 16 23.09 3.66 24.67
N GLY A 17 22.72 2.38 24.71
CA GLY A 17 21.93 1.78 23.64
C GLY A 17 20.64 2.60 23.53
N GLU A 18 20.43 3.25 22.41
CA GLU A 18 19.15 3.88 22.13
C GLU A 18 18.11 2.76 22.11
N SER A 19 17.09 2.88 22.96
CA SER A 19 15.95 1.98 22.91
C SER A 19 15.24 2.21 21.57
N VAL A 20 15.04 1.15 20.80
CA VAL A 20 14.26 1.19 19.56
C VAL A 20 12.88 1.80 19.85
N PRO A 21 12.42 2.82 19.08
CA PRO A 21 11.12 3.42 19.30
C PRO A 21 10.00 2.37 19.21
N GLN A 22 9.22 2.21 20.27
CA GLN A 22 8.07 1.30 20.33
C GLN A 22 6.78 2.04 19.92
N ASN A 23 6.84 2.89 18.89
CA ASN A 23 5.75 3.78 18.45
C ASN A 23 4.54 3.04 17.84
N VAL A 24 4.23 1.83 18.33
CA VAL A 24 3.18 0.95 17.84
C VAL A 24 2.40 0.42 19.04
N ASP A 25 1.10 0.69 19.07
CA ASP A 25 0.20 0.17 20.11
C ASP A 25 -0.52 -1.10 19.61
N LEU A 26 -0.57 -2.14 20.45
CA LEU A 26 -1.45 -3.28 20.20
C LEU A 26 -2.91 -2.89 20.47
N LEU A 27 -3.77 -3.11 19.49
CA LEU A 27 -5.22 -2.92 19.65
C LEU A 27 -5.92 -4.25 19.98
N GLY A 28 -5.53 -5.34 19.33
CA GLY A 28 -6.03 -6.68 19.62
C GLY A 28 -5.34 -7.76 18.78
N SER A 29 -5.67 -9.03 19.06
CA SER A 29 -5.11 -10.18 18.37
C SER A 29 -6.10 -11.34 18.31
N LEU A 30 -5.88 -12.28 17.39
CA LEU A 30 -6.69 -13.47 17.21
C LEU A 30 -5.85 -14.63 16.65
N ASN A 31 -5.87 -15.78 17.34
CA ASN A 31 -5.25 -17.02 16.87
C ASN A 31 -6.31 -18.13 16.81
N PRO A 32 -7.09 -18.22 15.71
CA PRO A 32 -8.16 -19.20 15.61
C PRO A 32 -7.64 -20.64 15.42
N TYR A 33 -6.42 -20.80 14.89
CA TYR A 33 -5.80 -22.07 14.52
C TYR A 33 -4.40 -22.26 15.14
N PRO A 34 -4.27 -22.44 16.47
CA PRO A 34 -2.98 -22.44 17.17
C PRO A 34 -2.04 -23.62 16.87
N ASN A 35 -2.40 -24.52 15.96
CA ASN A 35 -1.60 -25.67 15.54
C ASN A 35 -1.35 -25.70 14.03
N LEU A 36 -1.69 -24.62 13.33
CA LEU A 36 -1.53 -24.45 11.90
C LEU A 36 -0.66 -23.22 11.65
N ASP A 37 0.04 -23.21 10.52
CA ASP A 37 0.85 -22.07 10.13
C ASP A 37 -0.01 -21.03 9.39
N TYR A 38 0.33 -19.76 9.59
CA TYR A 38 -0.26 -18.61 8.91
C TYR A 38 0.66 -18.09 7.81
N THR A 39 0.08 -17.48 6.80
CA THR A 39 0.79 -16.92 5.64
C THR A 39 0.37 -15.47 5.43
N ASP A 40 0.31 -14.96 4.19
CA ASP A 40 0.12 -13.53 3.96
C ASP A 40 -1.24 -12.98 4.47
N ILE A 41 -1.31 -11.66 4.59
CA ILE A 41 -2.45 -10.91 5.09
C ILE A 41 -2.87 -9.84 4.10
N TRP A 42 -4.18 -9.68 3.90
CA TRP A 42 -4.73 -8.61 3.08
C TRP A 42 -5.92 -7.94 3.77
N GLY A 43 -5.99 -6.61 3.71
CA GLY A 43 -7.13 -5.86 4.21
C GLY A 43 -8.21 -5.65 3.16
N TYR A 44 -9.47 -5.66 3.60
CA TYR A 44 -10.62 -5.33 2.77
C TYR A 44 -11.62 -4.48 3.57
N SER A 45 -12.23 -3.49 2.94
CA SER A 45 -13.27 -2.68 3.57
C SER A 45 -14.52 -2.64 2.70
N ALA A 46 -15.68 -2.82 3.33
CA ALA A 46 -16.97 -2.75 2.66
C ALA A 46 -18.07 -2.40 3.66
N ALA A 47 -19.04 -1.59 3.21
CA ALA A 47 -20.22 -1.23 4.00
C ALA A 47 -19.92 -0.70 5.42
N GLY A 48 -18.80 0.03 5.59
CA GLY A 48 -18.37 0.58 6.87
C GLY A 48 -17.76 -0.43 7.84
N ARG A 49 -17.36 -1.60 7.34
CA ARG A 49 -16.62 -2.64 8.05
C ARG A 49 -15.25 -2.83 7.45
N GLU A 50 -14.34 -3.34 8.27
CA GLU A 50 -12.97 -3.67 7.90
C GLU A 50 -12.72 -5.15 8.18
N TYR A 51 -12.01 -5.80 7.28
CA TYR A 51 -11.74 -7.23 7.31
C TYR A 51 -10.26 -7.49 7.08
N ALA A 52 -9.76 -8.54 7.72
CA ALA A 52 -8.48 -9.15 7.46
C ALA A 52 -8.70 -10.51 6.79
N PHE A 53 -8.11 -10.72 5.62
CA PHE A 53 -8.05 -12.00 4.93
C PHE A 53 -6.69 -12.61 5.17
N MET A 54 -6.64 -13.62 6.04
CA MET A 54 -5.40 -14.23 6.51
C MET A 54 -5.26 -15.63 5.93
N GLY A 55 -4.13 -15.89 5.26
CA GLY A 55 -3.80 -17.24 4.83
C GLY A 55 -3.52 -18.16 6.02
N VAL A 56 -4.03 -19.38 5.94
CA VAL A 56 -3.83 -20.46 6.92
C VAL A 56 -3.51 -21.75 6.16
N THR A 57 -2.76 -22.67 6.78
CA THR A 57 -2.73 -24.07 6.33
C THR A 57 -4.14 -24.56 6.02
N GLY A 58 -4.39 -24.97 4.77
CA GLY A 58 -5.70 -25.47 4.31
C GLY A 58 -6.76 -24.45 3.92
N GLY A 59 -6.50 -23.14 3.94
CA GLY A 59 -7.44 -22.15 3.42
C GLY A 59 -7.15 -20.70 3.77
N THR A 60 -8.19 -19.88 3.75
CA THR A 60 -8.12 -18.45 4.07
C THR A 60 -9.20 -18.10 5.09
N SER A 61 -8.77 -17.57 6.23
CA SER A 61 -9.64 -17.05 7.28
C SER A 61 -10.09 -15.63 6.92
N ILE A 62 -11.39 -15.35 7.06
CA ILE A 62 -11.96 -14.02 6.87
C ILE A 62 -12.38 -13.49 8.24
N ILE A 63 -11.71 -12.42 8.68
CA ILE A 63 -11.83 -11.90 10.05
C ILE A 63 -12.36 -10.47 9.99
N ASP A 64 -13.48 -10.20 10.66
CA ASP A 64 -13.96 -8.83 10.90
C ASP A 64 -13.09 -8.18 11.97
N VAL A 65 -12.44 -7.08 11.60
CA VAL A 65 -11.54 -6.28 12.45
C VAL A 65 -12.10 -4.88 12.73
N THR A 66 -13.37 -4.63 12.41
CA THR A 66 -14.05 -3.35 12.63
C THR A 66 -13.97 -2.90 14.10
N ASN A 67 -14.05 -3.86 15.03
CA ASN A 67 -13.65 -3.64 16.42
C ASN A 67 -12.27 -4.27 16.65
N PRO A 68 -11.17 -3.50 16.58
CA PRO A 68 -9.83 -4.06 16.61
C PRO A 68 -9.48 -4.71 17.95
N ALA A 69 -10.17 -4.35 19.04
CA ALA A 69 -10.00 -4.95 20.37
C ALA A 69 -10.67 -6.33 20.51
N SER A 70 -11.50 -6.73 19.55
CA SER A 70 -12.16 -8.04 19.55
C SER A 70 -12.39 -8.53 18.11
N PRO A 71 -11.32 -8.88 17.36
CA PRO A 71 -11.45 -9.45 16.03
C PRO A 71 -12.26 -10.75 16.06
N VAL A 72 -13.05 -11.01 15.03
CA VAL A 72 -13.91 -12.20 14.94
C VAL A 72 -13.80 -12.82 13.55
N GLU A 73 -13.45 -14.11 13.47
CA GLU A 73 -13.58 -14.86 12.22
C GLU A 73 -15.06 -14.99 11.85
N VAL A 74 -15.41 -14.50 10.67
CA VAL A 74 -16.78 -14.52 10.14
C VAL A 74 -16.98 -15.60 9.08
N ASP A 75 -15.93 -16.01 8.38
CA ASP A 75 -15.99 -17.13 7.44
C ASP A 75 -14.59 -17.74 7.19
N PHE A 76 -14.56 -18.92 6.57
CA PHE A 76 -13.33 -19.61 6.18
C PHE A 76 -13.48 -20.24 4.79
N ILE A 77 -12.60 -19.86 3.86
CA ILE A 77 -12.57 -20.43 2.51
C ILE A 77 -11.56 -21.58 2.50
N ALA A 78 -12.08 -22.80 2.39
CA ALA A 78 -11.23 -23.98 2.24
C ALA A 78 -10.43 -23.91 0.93
N GLY A 79 -9.14 -24.26 1.00
CA GLY A 79 -8.22 -24.30 -0.11
C GLY A 79 -7.41 -25.58 -0.15
N PRO A 80 -6.47 -25.72 -1.11
CA PRO A 80 -5.63 -26.90 -1.23
C PRO A 80 -4.79 -27.12 0.03
N LEU A 81 -4.71 -28.38 0.47
CA LEU A 81 -3.87 -28.88 1.55
C LEU A 81 -2.67 -29.58 0.91
N ALA A 82 -1.47 -28.99 0.94
CA ALA A 82 -0.29 -29.70 0.46
C ALA A 82 1.00 -29.21 1.10
N PRO A 83 1.67 -30.07 1.88
CA PRO A 83 3.08 -29.90 2.17
C PRO A 83 3.94 -30.07 0.90
N PRO A 84 5.15 -29.49 0.85
CA PRO A 84 5.78 -28.76 1.96
C PRO A 84 5.45 -27.26 2.01
N TYR A 85 4.87 -26.68 0.96
CA TYR A 85 4.62 -25.23 0.88
C TYR A 85 3.14 -24.95 0.65
N GLU A 86 2.57 -24.24 1.60
CA GLU A 86 1.16 -23.86 1.63
C GLU A 86 1.00 -22.34 1.75
N TRP A 87 2.01 -21.63 1.23
CA TRP A 87 2.03 -20.19 1.10
C TRP A 87 0.86 -19.72 0.24
N ARG A 88 0.22 -18.65 0.70
CA ARG A 88 -0.94 -18.04 0.06
C ARG A 88 -0.73 -16.54 0.03
N ASP A 89 -1.22 -15.96 -1.04
CA ASP A 89 -1.37 -14.52 -1.18
C ASP A 89 -2.81 -14.21 -1.59
N ILE A 90 -3.32 -13.09 -1.11
CA ILE A 90 -4.69 -12.64 -1.27
C ILE A 90 -4.67 -11.21 -1.80
N LYS A 91 -5.44 -10.95 -2.85
CA LYS A 91 -5.77 -9.60 -3.30
C LYS A 91 -7.25 -9.46 -3.58
N THR A 92 -7.75 -8.23 -3.60
CA THR A 92 -9.16 -7.94 -3.83
C THR A 92 -9.38 -7.08 -5.06
N HIS A 93 -10.44 -7.36 -5.81
CA HIS A 93 -10.95 -6.50 -6.88
C HIS A 93 -12.47 -6.42 -6.78
N LEU A 94 -13.01 -5.19 -6.66
CA LEU A 94 -14.44 -4.97 -6.41
C LEU A 94 -14.91 -5.74 -5.16
N ASN A 95 -15.90 -6.61 -5.31
CA ASN A 95 -16.43 -7.45 -4.23
C ASN A 95 -15.88 -8.89 -4.31
N PHE A 96 -14.70 -9.09 -4.87
CA PHE A 96 -14.09 -10.41 -5.01
C PHE A 96 -12.70 -10.45 -4.37
N ALA A 97 -12.40 -11.58 -3.72
CA ALA A 97 -11.04 -11.95 -3.33
C ALA A 97 -10.47 -12.97 -4.33
N TYR A 98 -9.18 -12.81 -4.59
CA TYR A 98 -8.36 -13.61 -5.50
C TYR A 98 -7.25 -14.21 -4.65
N ILE A 99 -7.30 -15.52 -4.46
CA ILE A 99 -6.44 -16.23 -3.51
C ILE A 99 -5.62 -17.24 -4.29
N ILE A 100 -4.31 -17.07 -4.29
CA ILE A 100 -3.37 -18.04 -4.84
C ILE A 100 -2.85 -18.96 -3.73
N CYS A 101 -2.32 -20.11 -4.12
CA CYS A 101 -1.62 -21.00 -3.21
C CYS A 101 -0.56 -21.79 -3.96
N GLU A 102 0.57 -22.03 -3.31
CA GLU A 102 1.58 -22.95 -3.85
C GLU A 102 1.16 -24.42 -3.73
N GLY A 103 0.24 -24.70 -2.82
CA GLY A 103 -0.25 -26.03 -2.52
C GLY A 103 -1.07 -26.66 -3.65
N ILE A 104 -0.93 -27.99 -3.78
CA ILE A 104 -1.65 -28.82 -4.74
C ILE A 104 -2.93 -29.44 -4.15
N GLY A 105 -3.96 -29.64 -4.96
CA GLY A 105 -5.21 -30.30 -4.55
C GLY A 105 -6.47 -29.57 -5.00
N ALA A 106 -7.59 -29.81 -4.31
CA ALA A 106 -8.84 -29.14 -4.61
C ALA A 106 -8.71 -27.64 -4.29
N GLY A 107 -8.99 -26.78 -5.29
CA GLY A 107 -8.83 -25.34 -5.19
C GLY A 107 -7.45 -24.80 -5.60
N SER A 108 -6.55 -25.65 -6.13
CA SER A 108 -5.28 -25.21 -6.73
C SER A 108 -5.47 -24.28 -7.93
N GLY A 109 -4.46 -23.46 -8.20
CA GLY A 109 -4.55 -22.32 -9.12
C GLY A 109 -4.92 -21.04 -8.38
N LEU A 110 -5.93 -20.33 -8.88
CA LEU A 110 -6.43 -19.08 -8.32
C LEU A 110 -7.89 -19.23 -7.89
N GLN A 111 -8.15 -19.26 -6.59
CA GLN A 111 -9.51 -19.25 -6.03
C GLN A 111 -10.12 -17.86 -6.15
N ILE A 112 -11.39 -17.80 -6.55
CA ILE A 112 -12.15 -16.55 -6.70
C ILE A 112 -13.37 -16.60 -5.80
N VAL A 113 -13.43 -15.69 -4.85
CA VAL A 113 -14.40 -15.69 -3.75
C VAL A 113 -15.27 -14.43 -3.85
N ASP A 114 -16.59 -14.60 -3.84
CA ASP A 114 -17.55 -13.50 -3.75
C ASP A 114 -17.69 -13.04 -2.28
N LEU A 115 -17.50 -11.74 -2.07
CA LEU A 115 -17.52 -11.06 -0.76
C LEU A 115 -18.81 -10.26 -0.54
N SER A 116 -19.75 -10.28 -1.48
CA SER A 116 -20.94 -9.40 -1.48
C SER A 116 -21.87 -9.58 -0.29
N TYR A 117 -21.79 -10.73 0.40
CA TYR A 117 -22.63 -11.08 1.54
C TYR A 117 -21.90 -10.98 2.88
N LEU A 118 -20.69 -10.41 2.93
CA LEU A 118 -20.02 -10.15 4.20
C LEU A 118 -20.84 -9.19 5.08
N PRO A 119 -20.85 -9.38 6.41
CA PRO A 119 -20.14 -10.41 7.17
C PRO A 119 -20.84 -11.77 7.26
N ASP A 120 -22.02 -11.95 6.65
CA ASP A 120 -22.83 -13.16 6.83
C ASP A 120 -22.22 -14.40 6.15
N SER A 121 -21.59 -14.21 4.98
CA SER A 121 -20.87 -15.27 4.27
C SER A 121 -19.97 -14.72 3.16
N ALA A 122 -18.94 -15.46 2.83
CA ALA A 122 -18.20 -15.42 1.58
C ALA A 122 -18.36 -16.75 0.84
N SER A 123 -18.15 -16.77 -0.47
CA SER A 123 -18.37 -18.00 -1.24
C SER A 123 -17.37 -18.16 -2.36
N LEU A 124 -16.70 -19.32 -2.42
CA LEU A 124 -15.91 -19.71 -3.58
C LEU A 124 -16.83 -19.86 -4.79
N VAL A 125 -16.71 -18.94 -5.75
CA VAL A 125 -17.56 -18.92 -6.95
C VAL A 125 -16.87 -19.52 -8.17
N ASN A 126 -15.54 -19.55 -8.18
CA ASN A 126 -14.75 -20.14 -9.25
C ASN A 126 -13.32 -20.47 -8.79
N THR A 127 -12.63 -21.34 -9.53
CA THR A 127 -11.20 -21.58 -9.42
C THR A 127 -10.62 -21.53 -10.83
N TYR A 128 -9.68 -20.61 -11.07
CA TYR A 128 -8.94 -20.53 -12.31
C TYR A 128 -7.71 -21.44 -12.22
N ASP A 129 -7.68 -22.52 -13.00
CA ASP A 129 -6.62 -23.54 -13.02
C ASP A 129 -6.19 -23.93 -14.45
N ASN A 130 -6.56 -23.11 -15.45
CA ASN A 130 -6.37 -23.44 -16.85
C ASN A 130 -4.90 -23.37 -17.31
N THR A 131 -4.14 -22.40 -16.81
CA THR A 131 -2.78 -22.10 -17.30
C THR A 131 -1.70 -22.34 -16.25
N PHE A 132 -2.02 -22.22 -14.97
CA PHE A 132 -1.15 -22.55 -13.85
C PHE A 132 -1.95 -23.27 -12.76
N THR A 133 -1.27 -24.08 -11.96
CA THR A 133 -1.90 -24.83 -10.85
C THR A 133 -1.31 -24.46 -9.49
N SER A 134 -0.23 -23.70 -9.47
CA SER A 134 0.47 -23.23 -8.29
C SER A 134 0.99 -21.82 -8.59
N ALA A 135 0.98 -20.94 -7.61
CA ALA A 135 1.53 -19.59 -7.70
C ALA A 135 1.98 -19.13 -6.32
N HIS A 136 2.96 -18.22 -6.29
CA HIS A 136 3.56 -17.71 -5.06
C HIS A 136 2.95 -16.37 -4.62
N ASN A 137 2.65 -15.49 -5.59
CA ASN A 137 2.19 -14.13 -5.31
C ASN A 137 1.25 -13.63 -6.42
N ILE A 138 0.38 -12.70 -6.04
CA ILE A 138 -0.53 -12.00 -6.95
C ILE A 138 -0.57 -10.51 -6.62
N TYR A 139 -0.55 -9.69 -7.67
CA TYR A 139 -0.88 -8.26 -7.57
C TYR A 139 -2.08 -7.93 -8.43
N ILE A 140 -2.90 -6.97 -7.99
CA ILE A 140 -4.04 -6.49 -8.78
C ILE A 140 -3.93 -4.98 -8.96
N ALA A 141 -3.90 -4.55 -10.22
CA ALA A 141 -3.94 -3.14 -10.62
C ALA A 141 -4.77 -2.96 -11.89
N ASP A 142 -5.51 -1.86 -11.97
CA ASP A 142 -6.21 -1.41 -13.18
C ASP A 142 -7.16 -2.45 -13.79
N GLY A 143 -7.74 -3.32 -12.96
CA GLY A 143 -8.64 -4.39 -13.40
C GLY A 143 -7.93 -5.62 -13.98
N TYR A 144 -6.63 -5.77 -13.72
CA TYR A 144 -5.83 -6.93 -14.12
C TYR A 144 -5.18 -7.57 -12.89
N ALA A 145 -5.11 -8.91 -12.88
CA ALA A 145 -4.28 -9.67 -11.96
C ALA A 145 -2.94 -10.02 -12.63
N TYR A 146 -1.85 -9.85 -11.89
CA TYR A 146 -0.49 -10.20 -12.25
C TYR A 146 -0.06 -11.33 -11.33
N VAL A 147 -0.03 -12.56 -11.84
CA VAL A 147 0.22 -13.77 -11.05
C VAL A 147 1.65 -14.26 -11.35
N VAL A 148 2.45 -14.41 -10.31
CA VAL A 148 3.88 -14.73 -10.40
C VAL A 148 4.24 -15.90 -9.47
N GLY A 149 5.48 -16.37 -9.59
CA GLY A 149 5.96 -17.56 -8.89
C GLY A 149 5.18 -18.81 -9.24
N THR A 150 4.66 -18.90 -10.47
CA THR A 150 3.86 -20.05 -10.90
C THR A 150 4.72 -21.28 -11.17
N ASP A 151 4.07 -22.43 -11.33
CA ASP A 151 4.72 -23.66 -11.80
C ASP A 151 5.34 -23.54 -13.22
N LEU A 152 5.07 -22.45 -13.92
CA LEU A 152 5.68 -22.10 -15.22
C LEU A 152 6.77 -21.02 -15.11
N GLY A 153 6.91 -20.37 -13.95
CA GLY A 153 7.70 -19.14 -13.78
C GLY A 153 6.99 -17.91 -14.36
N GLY A 154 7.76 -16.87 -14.70
CA GLY A 154 7.25 -15.68 -15.39
C GLY A 154 6.12 -14.96 -14.64
N MET A 155 5.32 -14.21 -15.42
CA MET A 155 4.17 -13.46 -14.96
C MET A 155 2.98 -13.70 -15.91
N HIS A 156 1.89 -14.21 -15.36
CA HIS A 156 0.60 -14.31 -16.04
C HIS A 156 -0.18 -13.02 -15.81
N ILE A 157 -0.79 -12.48 -16.86
CA ILE A 157 -1.66 -11.29 -16.80
C ILE A 157 -3.08 -11.71 -17.12
N LEU A 158 -3.99 -11.53 -16.18
CA LEU A 158 -5.40 -11.91 -16.30
C LEU A 158 -6.29 -10.66 -16.27
N ASP A 159 -7.18 -10.54 -17.26
CA ASP A 159 -8.24 -9.52 -17.29
C ASP A 159 -9.36 -9.88 -16.31
N LEU A 160 -9.67 -8.96 -15.39
CA LEU A 160 -10.71 -9.11 -14.37
C LEU A 160 -12.02 -8.39 -14.72
N GLY A 161 -12.21 -7.96 -15.97
CA GLY A 161 -13.43 -7.32 -16.44
C GLY A 161 -14.69 -8.17 -16.26
N LEU A 162 -14.52 -9.50 -16.18
CA LEU A 162 -15.49 -10.44 -15.59
C LEU A 162 -14.89 -11.01 -14.29
N PRO A 163 -15.18 -10.41 -13.12
CA PRO A 163 -14.42 -10.70 -11.90
C PRO A 163 -14.41 -12.16 -11.48
N ASN A 164 -15.53 -12.88 -11.69
CA ASN A 164 -15.66 -14.29 -11.35
C ASN A 164 -15.15 -15.25 -12.44
N ASN A 165 -14.73 -14.75 -13.60
CA ASN A 165 -14.27 -15.55 -14.74
C ASN A 165 -13.17 -14.81 -15.51
N PRO A 166 -11.97 -14.68 -14.91
CA PRO A 166 -10.86 -13.96 -15.50
C PRO A 166 -10.34 -14.65 -16.76
N ILE A 167 -9.75 -13.86 -17.66
CA ILE A 167 -9.21 -14.32 -18.94
C ILE A 167 -7.74 -13.93 -19.03
N GLU A 168 -6.86 -14.90 -19.29
CA GLU A 168 -5.44 -14.60 -19.53
C GLU A 168 -5.25 -13.79 -20.82
N THR A 169 -4.59 -12.64 -20.72
CA THR A 169 -4.25 -11.76 -21.86
C THR A 169 -2.80 -11.94 -22.31
N ALA A 170 -1.89 -12.27 -21.38
CA ALA A 170 -0.50 -12.50 -21.69
C ALA A 170 0.18 -13.43 -20.68
N TYR A 171 1.26 -14.06 -21.15
CA TYR A 171 2.27 -14.71 -20.32
C TYR A 171 3.64 -14.10 -20.64
N TYR A 172 4.25 -13.44 -19.66
CA TYR A 172 5.55 -12.79 -19.75
C TYR A 172 6.63 -13.67 -19.12
N SER A 173 7.59 -14.14 -19.90
CA SER A 173 8.65 -15.04 -19.42
C SER A 173 10.06 -14.48 -19.53
N SER A 174 10.23 -13.23 -20.01
CA SER A 174 11.56 -12.69 -20.34
C SER A 174 12.44 -12.45 -19.11
N SER A 175 11.84 -12.27 -17.94
CA SER A 175 12.55 -12.10 -16.65
C SER A 175 12.80 -13.44 -15.91
N GLY A 176 12.44 -14.58 -16.51
CA GLY A 176 12.61 -15.89 -15.86
C GLY A 176 11.63 -16.09 -14.69
N TYR A 177 12.10 -16.61 -13.56
CA TYR A 177 11.27 -16.70 -12.35
C TYR A 177 11.08 -15.33 -11.72
N ILE A 178 9.83 -14.98 -11.43
CA ILE A 178 9.45 -13.75 -10.73
C ILE A 178 8.82 -14.18 -9.41
N HIS A 179 9.37 -13.70 -8.30
CA HIS A 179 8.93 -14.04 -6.95
C HIS A 179 7.73 -13.20 -6.51
N ASP A 180 7.83 -11.89 -6.72
CA ASP A 180 6.83 -10.88 -6.33
C ASP A 180 6.75 -9.80 -7.41
N VAL A 181 5.62 -9.12 -7.45
CA VAL A 181 5.36 -8.03 -8.40
C VAL A 181 4.54 -6.91 -7.75
N TYR A 182 4.99 -5.68 -7.96
CA TYR A 182 4.22 -4.47 -7.68
C TYR A 182 3.90 -3.78 -9.01
N VAL A 183 2.67 -3.29 -9.21
CA VAL A 183 2.28 -2.60 -10.46
C VAL A 183 1.79 -1.19 -10.17
N TRP A 184 2.36 -0.22 -10.87
CA TRP A 184 1.93 1.17 -10.83
C TRP A 184 1.91 1.78 -12.23
N ASN A 185 0.75 2.30 -12.62
CA ASN A 185 0.52 3.05 -13.86
C ASN A 185 1.15 2.34 -15.08
N ASP A 186 0.67 1.12 -15.36
CA ASP A 186 1.14 0.29 -16.47
C ASP A 186 2.63 -0.11 -16.45
N THR A 187 3.32 0.05 -15.32
CA THR A 187 4.68 -0.47 -15.11
C THR A 187 4.67 -1.50 -13.99
N ALA A 188 5.13 -2.72 -14.29
CA ALA A 188 5.35 -3.76 -13.29
C ALA A 188 6.82 -3.73 -12.82
N TYR A 189 6.98 -3.79 -11.50
CA TYR A 189 8.23 -3.84 -10.76
C TYR A 189 8.35 -5.26 -10.22
N ALA A 190 9.15 -6.08 -10.90
CA ALA A 190 9.19 -7.53 -10.70
C ALA A 190 10.48 -7.96 -10.00
N SER A 191 10.35 -8.60 -8.86
CA SER A 191 11.44 -9.25 -8.13
C SER A 191 11.81 -10.55 -8.83
N SER A 192 12.83 -10.52 -9.70
CA SER A 192 13.07 -11.53 -10.75
C SER A 192 14.41 -12.25 -10.55
N ASN A 193 14.39 -13.49 -10.05
CA ASN A 193 15.57 -14.25 -9.64
C ASN A 193 16.46 -13.46 -8.65
N ASN A 194 17.49 -12.76 -9.15
CA ASN A 194 18.44 -11.96 -8.36
C ASN A 194 18.54 -10.52 -8.90
N THR A 195 17.53 -10.06 -9.64
CA THR A 195 17.41 -8.68 -10.15
C THR A 195 16.01 -8.14 -9.91
N TYR A 196 15.88 -6.82 -9.91
CA TYR A 196 14.60 -6.14 -9.99
C TYR A 196 14.40 -5.65 -11.42
N ASP A 197 13.27 -6.00 -12.00
CA ASP A 197 12.98 -5.74 -13.41
C ASP A 197 11.81 -4.76 -13.54
N LEU A 198 11.94 -3.79 -14.46
CA LEU A 198 10.82 -2.96 -14.89
C LEU A 198 10.25 -3.52 -16.18
N VAL A 199 8.95 -3.79 -16.18
CA VAL A 199 8.23 -4.35 -17.33
C VAL A 199 7.10 -3.39 -17.69
N ASP A 200 7.09 -2.93 -18.94
CA ASP A 200 5.98 -2.19 -19.53
C ASP A 200 4.81 -3.16 -19.74
N VAL A 201 3.70 -2.90 -19.05
CA VAL A 201 2.46 -3.68 -19.16
C VAL A 201 1.33 -2.83 -19.76
N THR A 202 1.62 -1.70 -20.41
CA THR A 202 0.62 -0.83 -21.09
C THR A 202 -0.20 -1.66 -22.07
N ASN A 203 0.46 -2.43 -22.93
CA ASN A 203 -0.21 -3.44 -23.75
C ASN A 203 -0.32 -4.75 -22.99
N LYS A 204 -1.49 -5.00 -22.40
CA LYS A 204 -1.81 -6.20 -21.59
C LYS A 204 -1.68 -7.53 -22.35
N ASN A 205 -1.52 -7.50 -23.68
CA ASN A 205 -1.29 -8.69 -24.52
C ASN A 205 0.18 -8.88 -24.92
N ASN A 206 1.04 -7.88 -24.69
CA ASN A 206 2.44 -7.90 -25.07
C ASN A 206 3.30 -7.08 -24.11
N PRO A 207 3.46 -7.55 -22.86
CA PRO A 207 4.35 -6.94 -21.88
C PRO A 207 5.82 -6.97 -22.35
N GLN A 208 6.60 -5.94 -22.05
CA GLN A 208 7.99 -5.79 -22.53
C GLN A 208 8.93 -5.35 -21.41
N LEU A 209 10.10 -5.99 -21.32
CA LEU A 209 11.16 -5.53 -20.42
C LEU A 209 11.61 -4.11 -20.80
N ILE A 210 11.62 -3.21 -19.82
CA ILE A 210 12.19 -1.85 -19.92
C ILE A 210 13.65 -1.89 -19.50
N SER A 211 13.92 -2.37 -18.28
CA SER A 211 15.23 -2.39 -17.66
C SER A 211 15.29 -3.46 -16.57
N ALA A 212 16.50 -3.87 -16.19
CA ALA A 212 16.76 -4.78 -15.10
C ALA A 212 17.90 -4.22 -14.24
N SER A 213 17.80 -4.40 -12.93
CA SER A 213 18.85 -4.01 -12.01
C SER A 213 20.12 -4.84 -12.27
N ILE A 214 21.25 -4.37 -11.75
CA ILE A 214 22.42 -5.23 -11.66
C ILE A 214 22.12 -6.42 -10.74
N ASN A 215 22.72 -7.57 -11.05
CA ASN A 215 22.77 -8.68 -10.11
C ASN A 215 23.79 -8.34 -9.02
N ILE A 216 23.29 -8.10 -7.81
CA ILE A 216 24.11 -7.81 -6.65
C ILE A 216 24.50 -9.16 -6.01
N PRO A 217 25.80 -9.45 -5.79
CA PRO A 217 26.19 -10.73 -5.19
C PRO A 217 25.55 -10.95 -3.81
N GLY A 218 24.91 -12.10 -3.62
CA GLY A 218 24.22 -12.46 -2.39
C GLY A 218 22.81 -11.87 -2.25
N THR A 219 22.26 -11.30 -3.33
CA THR A 219 20.87 -10.83 -3.41
C THR A 219 19.92 -11.94 -3.82
N TYR A 220 18.78 -11.98 -3.15
CA TYR A 220 17.54 -12.63 -3.56
C TYR A 220 16.46 -11.56 -3.58
N ALA A 221 16.13 -11.13 -4.81
CA ALA A 221 15.13 -10.11 -5.02
C ALA A 221 13.79 -10.65 -4.54
N HIS A 222 13.31 -10.14 -3.40
CA HIS A 222 12.17 -10.72 -2.70
C HIS A 222 10.89 -9.94 -2.98
N SER A 223 10.82 -8.68 -2.52
CA SER A 223 9.67 -7.78 -2.66
C SER A 223 10.14 -6.34 -2.83
N GLY A 224 9.22 -5.45 -3.18
CA GLY A 224 9.51 -4.02 -3.09
C GLY A 224 8.32 -3.13 -3.45
N TRP A 225 8.45 -1.87 -3.09
CA TRP A 225 7.38 -0.88 -3.22
C TRP A 225 7.94 0.51 -3.53
N LEU A 226 7.17 1.32 -4.25
CA LEU A 226 7.56 2.70 -4.55
C LEU A 226 7.24 3.66 -3.40
N THR A 227 8.07 4.68 -3.21
CA THR A 227 7.72 5.88 -2.42
C THR A 227 6.48 6.58 -2.99
N GLU A 228 5.83 7.42 -2.18
CA GLU A 228 4.60 8.09 -2.63
C GLU A 228 4.78 9.01 -3.83
N ASP A 229 5.95 9.65 -3.95
CA ASP A 229 6.35 10.43 -5.13
C ASP A 229 6.71 9.58 -6.35
N LYS A 230 6.68 8.25 -6.23
CA LYS A 230 6.94 7.25 -7.28
C LYS A 230 8.35 7.35 -7.87
N ARG A 231 9.28 7.91 -7.10
CA ARG A 231 10.68 8.09 -7.48
C ARG A 231 11.57 6.96 -7.00
N TYR A 232 11.50 6.62 -5.71
CA TYR A 232 12.38 5.62 -5.12
C TYR A 232 11.68 4.28 -5.02
N PHE A 233 12.40 3.21 -5.30
CA PHE A 233 11.95 1.85 -5.06
C PHE A 233 12.66 1.29 -3.83
N ILE A 234 11.88 0.96 -2.81
CA ILE A 234 12.32 0.33 -1.57
C ILE A 234 12.21 -1.18 -1.76
N ALA A 235 13.32 -1.87 -1.79
CA ALA A 235 13.39 -3.30 -2.05
C ALA A 235 13.83 -4.07 -0.81
N THR A 236 13.28 -5.28 -0.62
CA THR A 236 13.61 -6.18 0.49
C THR A 236 14.36 -7.41 -0.01
N GLU A 237 15.28 -7.93 0.78
CA GLU A 237 16.16 -9.05 0.42
C GLU A 237 16.12 -10.18 1.47
N GLU A 238 15.37 -11.25 1.19
CA GLU A 238 15.01 -12.28 2.18
C GLU A 238 16.12 -13.34 2.45
N PHE A 239 17.41 -12.99 2.30
CA PHE A 239 18.54 -13.88 2.57
C PHE A 239 19.42 -13.46 3.74
N ASN A 240 19.01 -12.44 4.50
CA ASN A 240 19.68 -11.99 5.73
C ASN A 240 21.17 -11.64 5.51
N VAL A 241 21.51 -11.24 4.29
CA VAL A 241 22.81 -10.65 3.92
C VAL A 241 22.73 -9.13 3.98
N ARG A 242 21.56 -8.60 3.63
CA ARG A 242 21.14 -7.21 3.65
C ARG A 242 19.61 -7.25 3.75
N ASP A 243 19.00 -6.20 4.26
CA ASP A 243 17.55 -6.20 4.40
C ASP A 243 16.95 -5.30 3.33
N ILE A 244 17.31 -4.02 3.35
CA ILE A 244 16.74 -3.01 2.47
C ILE A 244 17.77 -2.47 1.48
N LEU A 245 17.32 -2.36 0.23
CA LEU A 245 17.96 -1.62 -0.85
C LEU A 245 17.06 -0.46 -1.27
N VAL A 246 17.65 0.66 -1.68
CA VAL A 246 16.88 1.77 -2.27
C VAL A 246 17.48 2.15 -3.60
N PHE A 247 16.63 2.15 -4.62
CA PHE A 247 16.95 2.59 -5.97
C PHE A 247 16.26 3.91 -6.28
N ASP A 248 17.00 4.86 -6.85
CA ASP A 248 16.44 6.09 -7.43
C ASP A 248 16.05 5.82 -8.89
N LEU A 249 14.75 5.89 -9.18
CA LEU A 249 14.19 5.60 -10.50
C LEU A 249 13.72 6.85 -11.23
N VAL A 250 14.40 7.99 -11.01
CA VAL A 250 14.23 9.19 -11.87
C VAL A 250 14.43 8.83 -13.35
N ASP A 251 15.46 8.04 -13.66
CA ASP A 251 15.62 7.41 -14.98
C ASP A 251 15.24 5.93 -14.88
N ARG A 252 14.06 5.58 -15.41
CA ARG A 252 13.55 4.20 -15.38
C ARG A 252 14.25 3.26 -16.37
N SER A 253 15.17 3.76 -17.19
CA SER A 253 16.01 2.90 -18.01
C SER A 253 17.20 2.30 -17.24
N THR A 254 17.48 2.83 -16.05
CA THR A 254 18.51 2.33 -15.13
C THR A 254 17.94 2.06 -13.74
N TRP A 255 18.73 1.39 -12.91
CA TRP A 255 18.42 1.12 -11.51
C TRP A 255 19.53 1.73 -10.66
N ASP A 256 19.42 3.02 -10.35
CA ASP A 256 20.48 3.76 -9.65
C ASP A 256 20.43 3.45 -8.15
N LEU A 257 21.31 2.56 -7.70
CA LEU A 257 21.37 2.13 -6.30
C LEU A 257 21.92 3.26 -5.41
N VAL A 258 21.06 3.81 -4.54
CA VAL A 258 21.40 4.92 -3.62
C VAL A 258 21.57 4.48 -2.17
N VAL A 259 20.90 3.38 -1.76
CA VAL A 259 21.15 2.70 -0.49
C VAL A 259 21.50 1.24 -0.79
N PRO A 260 22.79 0.86 -0.74
CA PRO A 260 23.24 -0.48 -1.12
C PRO A 260 23.03 -1.54 -0.04
N GLU A 261 22.74 -1.11 1.19
CA GLU A 261 22.52 -1.96 2.35
C GLU A 261 21.93 -1.11 3.49
N TRP A 262 20.86 -1.60 4.09
CA TRP A 262 20.31 -1.15 5.35
C TRP A 262 19.79 -2.39 6.10
N GLN A 263 19.94 -2.43 7.43
CA GLN A 263 19.49 -3.54 8.27
C GLN A 263 19.00 -3.05 9.64
N THR A 264 18.13 -3.83 10.29
CA THR A 264 17.66 -3.53 11.67
C THR A 264 18.79 -3.67 12.71
N GLY A 265 19.84 -4.42 12.37
CA GLY A 265 20.94 -4.78 13.27
C GLY A 265 20.68 -6.06 14.06
N SER A 266 19.51 -6.70 13.89
CA SER A 266 19.26 -8.08 14.29
C SER A 266 19.76 -9.05 13.20
N ASN A 267 19.61 -10.36 13.44
CA ASN A 267 19.81 -11.39 12.41
C ASN A 267 18.47 -11.90 11.85
N SER A 268 17.37 -11.16 12.03
CA SER A 268 16.07 -11.53 11.46
C SER A 268 16.07 -11.18 9.97
N PRO A 269 15.76 -12.12 9.07
CA PRO A 269 15.48 -11.79 7.68
C PRO A 269 14.28 -10.83 7.59
N VAL A 270 14.39 -9.89 6.64
CA VAL A 270 13.25 -9.07 6.19
C VAL A 270 12.35 -9.89 5.27
N HIS A 271 11.07 -9.56 5.21
CA HIS A 271 10.12 -10.18 4.30
C HIS A 271 9.47 -9.14 3.36
N ASN A 272 8.19 -8.80 3.52
CA ASN A 272 7.47 -7.87 2.64
C ASN A 272 7.48 -6.42 3.13
N VAL A 273 7.51 -5.47 2.18
CA VAL A 273 7.39 -4.03 2.44
C VAL A 273 6.18 -3.41 1.74
N PHE A 274 5.50 -2.52 2.45
CA PHE A 274 4.53 -1.58 1.92
C PHE A 274 4.96 -0.15 2.25
N VAL A 275 4.70 0.80 1.35
CA VAL A 275 4.88 2.23 1.67
C VAL A 275 3.53 2.90 1.83
N LEU A 276 3.36 3.63 2.93
CA LEU A 276 2.24 4.53 3.16
C LEU A 276 2.78 5.86 3.67
N ASP A 277 2.48 6.94 2.96
CA ASP A 277 3.04 8.27 3.22
C ASP A 277 4.58 8.23 3.24
N ASP A 278 5.21 8.78 4.28
CA ASP A 278 6.66 8.79 4.48
C ASP A 278 7.17 7.56 5.26
N TYR A 279 6.41 6.47 5.32
CA TYR A 279 6.76 5.29 6.12
C TYR A 279 6.77 4.00 5.30
N ALA A 280 7.86 3.23 5.45
CA ALA A 280 7.92 1.84 5.02
C ALA A 280 7.46 0.93 6.17
N HIS A 281 6.38 0.19 5.95
CA HIS A 281 5.79 -0.79 6.84
C HIS A 281 6.23 -2.19 6.43
N ILE A 282 6.98 -2.87 7.29
CA ILE A 282 7.75 -4.06 6.89
C ILE A 282 7.47 -5.20 7.86
N SER A 283 7.14 -6.37 7.30
CA SER A 283 7.17 -7.64 8.05
C SER A 283 8.61 -8.13 8.14
N TYR A 284 9.06 -8.42 9.35
CA TYR A 284 10.30 -9.12 9.64
C TYR A 284 9.97 -10.32 10.51
N TYR A 285 10.44 -11.50 10.14
CA TYR A 285 10.17 -12.73 10.88
C TYR A 285 10.32 -12.59 12.41
N GLU A 286 11.53 -12.68 12.95
CA GLU A 286 11.76 -12.63 14.40
C GLU A 286 11.67 -11.21 14.97
N ASP A 287 11.89 -10.17 14.16
CA ASP A 287 11.77 -8.76 14.59
C ASP A 287 10.30 -8.25 14.60
N GLY A 288 9.35 -9.08 14.15
CA GLY A 288 7.94 -8.73 14.05
C GLY A 288 7.66 -7.65 13.00
N TYR A 289 6.89 -6.65 13.40
CA TYR A 289 6.56 -5.52 12.55
C TYR A 289 7.54 -4.36 12.76
N VAL A 290 8.18 -3.89 11.69
CA VAL A 290 9.14 -2.78 11.71
C VAL A 290 8.64 -1.65 10.81
N VAL A 291 8.77 -0.41 11.28
CA VAL A 291 8.44 0.79 10.50
C VAL A 291 9.68 1.64 10.33
N LEU A 292 9.98 2.01 9.08
CA LEU A 292 11.04 2.98 8.77
C LEU A 292 10.44 4.31 8.35
N ASP A 293 10.92 5.40 8.93
CA ASP A 293 10.79 6.75 8.37
C ASP A 293 11.66 6.82 7.10
N ILE A 294 11.01 7.06 5.98
CA ILE A 294 11.60 7.22 4.65
C ILE A 294 11.28 8.59 4.06
N SER A 295 10.94 9.60 4.87
CA SER A 295 10.82 11.01 4.43
C SER A 295 12.09 11.49 3.70
N ASN A 296 13.24 10.91 4.06
CA ASN A 296 14.42 10.84 3.22
C ASN A 296 14.76 9.38 2.86
N PRO A 297 14.38 8.89 1.67
CA PRO A 297 14.57 7.48 1.28
C PRO A 297 16.04 7.05 1.20
N GLN A 298 16.98 8.00 1.13
CA GLN A 298 18.42 7.70 1.13
C GLN A 298 18.98 7.49 2.54
N LEU A 299 18.21 7.81 3.59
CA LEU A 299 18.59 7.63 4.99
C LEU A 299 17.42 7.06 5.81
N PRO A 300 16.95 5.81 5.53
CA PRO A 300 15.86 5.20 6.30
C PRO A 300 16.21 5.08 7.78
N GLN A 301 15.26 5.38 8.67
CA GLN A 301 15.45 5.30 10.12
C GLN A 301 14.30 4.55 10.79
N ILE A 302 14.57 3.75 11.83
CA ILE A 302 13.49 3.07 12.55
C ILE A 302 12.59 4.10 13.23
N ALA A 303 11.32 4.10 12.85
CA ALA A 303 10.28 4.97 13.39
C ALA A 303 9.38 4.24 14.39
N GLY A 304 9.27 2.91 14.30
CA GLY A 304 8.43 2.09 15.17
C GLY A 304 8.74 0.61 15.02
N GLN A 305 8.41 -0.18 16.03
CA GLN A 305 8.48 -1.64 15.98
C GLN A 305 7.43 -2.25 16.90
N TYR A 306 6.93 -3.44 16.56
CA TYR A 306 6.12 -4.28 17.43
C TYR A 306 6.50 -5.76 17.24
N ASP A 307 6.96 -6.41 18.30
CA ASP A 307 7.37 -7.82 18.29
C ASP A 307 6.14 -8.74 18.39
N THR A 308 5.94 -9.60 17.39
CA THR A 308 4.92 -10.66 17.39
C THR A 308 5.48 -12.05 17.68
N HIS A 309 6.82 -12.20 17.62
CA HIS A 309 7.46 -13.49 17.71
C HIS A 309 7.48 -13.98 19.17
N PRO A 310 7.01 -15.20 19.47
CA PRO A 310 6.88 -15.69 20.85
C PRO A 310 8.23 -16.01 21.53
N GLY A 311 9.35 -15.83 20.82
CA GLY A 311 10.69 -16.18 21.25
C GLY A 311 10.98 -17.69 21.16
N GLY A 312 12.21 -18.07 21.55
CA GLY A 312 12.67 -19.46 21.47
C GLY A 312 13.52 -19.73 20.24
N SER A 313 13.72 -21.01 19.90
CA SER A 313 14.53 -21.44 18.77
C SER A 313 13.63 -22.06 17.69
N LEU A 314 12.75 -21.24 17.13
CA LEU A 314 11.80 -21.63 16.08
C LEU A 314 12.42 -21.56 14.67
N GLY A 315 13.47 -20.75 14.52
CA GLY A 315 14.24 -20.60 13.29
C GLY A 315 14.06 -19.21 12.69
N LEU A 316 15.03 -18.78 11.88
CA LEU A 316 15.10 -17.39 11.39
C LEU A 316 13.93 -16.96 10.50
N TYR A 317 13.17 -17.91 9.95
CA TYR A 317 12.03 -17.66 9.05
C TYR A 317 10.71 -17.98 9.77
N THR A 318 10.59 -17.55 11.03
CA THR A 318 9.36 -17.68 11.82
C THR A 318 9.03 -16.36 12.51
N GLY A 319 7.75 -16.00 12.52
CA GLY A 319 7.23 -14.76 13.11
C GLY A 319 6.40 -13.96 12.12
N ALA A 320 6.55 -12.63 12.05
CA ALA A 320 5.72 -11.80 11.16
C ALA A 320 6.04 -12.07 9.68
N TRP A 321 5.08 -12.66 8.96
CA TRP A 321 5.16 -12.94 7.52
C TRP A 321 4.54 -11.82 6.70
N GLY A 322 3.35 -11.35 7.08
CA GLY A 322 2.60 -10.37 6.30
C GLY A 322 2.27 -9.14 7.13
N VAL A 323 2.27 -7.96 6.48
CA VAL A 323 1.69 -6.74 7.06
C VAL A 323 0.81 -6.02 6.05
N TYR A 324 -0.23 -5.34 6.51
CA TYR A 324 -1.11 -4.55 5.65
C TYR A 324 -1.45 -3.21 6.33
N PRO A 325 -0.99 -2.06 5.79
CA PRO A 325 -1.17 -0.76 6.42
C PRO A 325 -2.35 0.07 5.89
N TYR A 326 -3.09 -0.39 4.88
CA TYR A 326 -4.05 0.45 4.15
C TYR A 326 -5.51 0.33 4.60
N LEU A 327 -5.78 -0.09 5.84
CA LEU A 327 -7.15 -0.06 6.35
C LEU A 327 -7.63 1.40 6.50
N PRO A 328 -8.89 1.74 6.15
CA PRO A 328 -9.45 3.09 6.34
C PRO A 328 -9.33 3.68 7.75
N SER A 329 -9.34 2.85 8.79
CA SER A 329 -9.11 3.25 10.19
C SER A 329 -7.67 3.68 10.49
N GLY A 330 -6.76 3.45 9.53
CA GLY A 330 -5.32 3.53 9.70
C GLY A 330 -4.79 2.51 10.71
N ASN A 331 -5.54 1.44 10.99
CA ASN A 331 -5.04 0.28 11.72
C ASN A 331 -4.21 -0.59 10.78
N ILE A 332 -3.28 -1.34 11.36
CA ILE A 332 -2.33 -2.15 10.62
C ILE A 332 -2.53 -3.60 11.02
N LEU A 333 -2.63 -4.46 10.01
CA LEU A 333 -2.77 -5.90 10.20
C LEU A 333 -1.38 -6.53 10.10
N ILE A 334 -1.12 -7.49 10.97
CA ILE A 334 0.10 -8.32 10.94
C ILE A 334 -0.34 -9.78 11.00
N SER A 335 0.16 -10.60 10.09
CA SER A 335 0.06 -12.06 10.17
C SER A 335 1.39 -12.62 10.65
N ASP A 336 1.36 -13.22 11.83
CA ASP A 336 2.46 -13.98 12.39
C ASP A 336 2.24 -15.48 12.13
N MET A 337 3.25 -16.15 11.56
CA MET A 337 3.17 -17.54 11.11
C MET A 337 2.69 -18.51 12.19
N VAL A 338 2.94 -18.20 13.48
CA VAL A 338 2.68 -19.11 14.59
C VAL A 338 1.56 -18.58 15.48
N THR A 339 1.54 -17.26 15.68
CA THR A 339 0.67 -16.63 16.68
C THR A 339 -0.56 -15.94 16.09
N GLY A 340 -0.71 -15.93 14.77
CA GLY A 340 -1.93 -15.50 14.07
C GLY A 340 -2.00 -14.00 13.82
N LEU A 341 -3.21 -13.45 13.90
CA LEU A 341 -3.49 -12.05 13.58
C LEU A 341 -3.15 -11.13 14.75
N TYR A 342 -2.47 -10.03 14.44
CA TYR A 342 -2.39 -8.83 15.29
C TYR A 342 -2.99 -7.63 14.57
N VAL A 343 -3.70 -6.79 15.31
CA VAL A 343 -4.18 -5.48 14.86
C VAL A 343 -3.49 -4.43 15.71
N VAL A 344 -2.71 -3.57 15.08
CA VAL A 344 -1.89 -2.56 15.75
C VAL A 344 -2.17 -1.16 15.21
N LYS A 345 -1.74 -0.15 15.95
CA LYS A 345 -1.74 1.26 15.52
C LYS A 345 -0.32 1.80 15.56
N PHE A 346 0.22 2.17 14.41
CA PHE A 346 1.44 2.96 14.37
C PHE A 346 1.12 4.42 14.71
N ASN A 347 1.90 5.00 15.62
CA ASN A 347 1.80 6.38 16.05
C ASN A 347 3.10 7.09 15.66
N PRO A 348 3.17 7.71 14.47
CA PRO A 348 4.36 8.39 13.99
C PRO A 348 4.99 9.28 15.08
N PRO A 349 6.32 9.21 15.30
CA PRO A 349 6.98 10.10 16.23
C PRO A 349 6.68 11.54 15.81
N VAL A 350 6.27 12.38 16.77
CA VAL A 350 5.90 13.77 16.50
C VAL A 350 7.16 14.56 16.09
N THR A 351 7.39 14.66 14.79
CA THR A 351 8.47 15.44 14.19
C THR A 351 7.91 16.79 13.76
N GLU A 352 8.04 17.78 14.65
CA GLU A 352 7.65 19.18 14.42
C GLU A 352 6.14 19.45 14.23
N VAL A 353 5.71 20.67 14.54
CA VAL A 353 4.30 21.10 14.39
C VAL A 353 4.04 21.33 12.90
N GLU A 354 3.72 20.26 12.17
CA GLU A 354 2.79 20.42 11.07
C GLU A 354 1.43 20.74 11.70
N ASN A 355 0.90 21.93 11.38
CA ASN A 355 -0.48 22.25 11.74
C ASN A 355 -1.34 21.08 11.29
N GLU A 356 -2.03 20.41 12.23
CA GLU A 356 -2.98 19.35 11.95
C GLU A 356 -3.74 19.69 10.67
N LEU A 357 -3.38 19.04 9.56
CA LEU A 357 -4.29 18.92 8.44
C LEU A 357 -5.32 17.93 8.95
N GLU A 358 -6.31 18.45 9.68
CA GLU A 358 -7.55 17.74 9.93
C GLU A 358 -7.91 17.04 8.61
N GLN A 359 -7.95 15.71 8.62
CA GLN A 359 -8.37 14.90 7.48
C GLN A 359 -9.62 15.55 6.91
N ILE A 360 -9.51 16.23 5.77
CA ILE A 360 -10.58 17.13 5.35
C ILE A 360 -11.69 16.27 4.76
N ASN A 361 -12.59 15.82 5.61
CA ASN A 361 -13.69 14.93 5.26
C ASN A 361 -14.88 15.70 4.67
N THR A 362 -14.75 17.01 4.45
CA THR A 362 -15.89 17.87 4.05
C THR A 362 -15.64 18.60 2.73
N PHE A 363 -16.53 18.35 1.76
CA PHE A 363 -16.61 19.12 0.52
C PHE A 363 -17.26 20.48 0.77
N GLN A 364 -16.49 21.54 0.57
CA GLN A 364 -16.91 22.90 0.90
C GLN A 364 -16.64 23.87 -0.26
N LEU A 365 -17.53 24.84 -0.40
CA LEU A 365 -17.35 26.03 -1.23
C LEU A 365 -17.66 27.23 -0.33
N GLU A 366 -16.63 27.97 0.04
CA GLU A 366 -16.75 29.12 0.94
C GLU A 366 -17.36 30.31 0.21
N GLN A 367 -17.95 31.24 0.97
CA GLN A 367 -18.42 32.48 0.37
C GLN A 367 -17.24 33.30 -0.16
N ASN A 368 -17.36 33.83 -1.37
CA ASN A 368 -16.30 34.61 -1.99
C ASN A 368 -15.97 35.86 -1.16
N TYR A 369 -14.70 36.27 -1.12
CA TYR A 369 -14.27 37.47 -0.40
C TYR A 369 -13.37 38.37 -1.25
N PRO A 370 -13.66 39.69 -1.36
CA PRO A 370 -14.83 40.38 -0.80
C PRO A 370 -16.15 39.97 -1.48
N ASN A 371 -17.30 40.19 -0.83
CA ASN A 371 -18.63 40.12 -1.43
C ASN A 371 -19.58 41.13 -0.74
N PRO A 372 -20.06 42.19 -1.42
CA PRO A 372 -19.86 42.49 -2.83
C PRO A 372 -18.39 42.75 -3.22
N PHE A 373 -18.04 42.52 -4.48
CA PHE A 373 -16.68 42.66 -5.00
C PHE A 373 -16.58 43.64 -6.17
N ASN A 374 -15.37 44.18 -6.41
CA ASN A 374 -15.06 45.10 -7.50
C ASN A 374 -13.55 45.19 -7.80
N PRO A 375 -13.07 44.90 -9.02
CA PRO A 375 -13.67 43.97 -9.99
C PRO A 375 -13.35 42.51 -9.65
N SER A 376 -12.54 42.24 -8.63
CA SER A 376 -12.02 40.90 -8.33
C SER A 376 -12.43 40.37 -6.95
N THR A 377 -12.50 39.05 -6.85
CA THR A 377 -12.79 38.33 -5.60
C THR A 377 -12.05 37.00 -5.59
N LYS A 378 -11.86 36.45 -4.39
CA LYS A 378 -11.29 35.12 -4.19
C LYS A 378 -12.39 34.14 -3.84
N ILE A 379 -12.34 32.97 -4.48
CA ILE A 379 -13.25 31.86 -4.22
C ILE A 379 -12.43 30.72 -3.65
N LYS A 380 -12.69 30.39 -2.39
CA LYS A 380 -12.02 29.32 -1.66
C LYS A 380 -12.93 28.09 -1.58
N PHE A 381 -12.36 26.92 -1.78
CA PHE A 381 -13.10 25.66 -1.73
C PHE A 381 -12.20 24.51 -1.28
N THR A 382 -12.84 23.44 -0.85
CA THR A 382 -12.15 22.26 -0.34
C THR A 382 -12.69 21.01 -0.99
N ILE A 383 -11.78 20.21 -1.54
CA ILE A 383 -12.02 18.88 -2.09
C ILE A 383 -11.70 17.88 -0.97
N PRO A 384 -12.66 17.03 -0.56
CA PRO A 384 -12.40 16.08 0.51
C PRO A 384 -11.49 14.97 0.03
N PHE A 385 -10.89 14.26 0.98
CA PHE A 385 -10.28 12.97 0.67
C PHE A 385 -11.37 12.00 0.19
N LEU A 386 -11.15 11.38 -0.98
CA LEU A 386 -12.02 10.33 -1.53
C LEU A 386 -11.16 9.09 -1.74
N GLU A 387 -11.51 7.99 -1.08
CA GLU A 387 -10.89 6.69 -1.31
C GLU A 387 -11.26 6.19 -2.72
N THR A 388 -10.37 6.39 -3.68
CA THR A 388 -10.44 5.73 -4.99
C THR A 388 -9.17 4.95 -5.24
N ASN A 389 -9.29 3.62 -5.26
CA ASN A 389 -8.28 2.61 -5.59
C ASN A 389 -7.16 3.14 -6.51
N GLY A 390 -6.07 3.65 -5.91
CA GLY A 390 -4.84 4.00 -6.62
C GLY A 390 -4.78 5.34 -7.36
N ASN A 391 -5.81 6.20 -7.32
CA ASN A 391 -5.77 7.55 -7.91
C ASN A 391 -6.29 8.59 -6.91
N ALA A 392 -5.42 9.49 -6.45
CA ALA A 392 -5.73 10.53 -5.45
C ALA A 392 -6.36 11.81 -6.05
N ASP A 393 -6.54 11.87 -7.37
CA ASP A 393 -7.04 13.06 -8.07
C ASP A 393 -8.52 12.94 -8.46
N VAL A 394 -9.29 13.98 -8.14
CA VAL A 394 -10.72 14.09 -8.45
C VAL A 394 -10.94 15.14 -9.54
N PHE A 395 -11.62 14.76 -10.63
CA PHE A 395 -12.02 15.71 -11.67
C PHE A 395 -12.93 16.79 -11.08
N THR A 396 -12.45 18.04 -11.11
CA THR A 396 -13.08 19.17 -10.43
C THR A 396 -13.31 20.34 -11.37
N THR A 397 -14.51 20.91 -11.31
CA THR A 397 -14.88 22.10 -12.08
C THR A 397 -15.40 23.21 -11.16
N LEU A 398 -14.92 24.43 -11.39
CA LEU A 398 -15.45 25.66 -10.78
C LEU A 398 -15.89 26.59 -11.90
N LYS A 399 -17.19 26.85 -12.00
CA LYS A 399 -17.79 27.64 -13.08
C LYS A 399 -18.63 28.78 -12.52
N VAL A 400 -18.67 29.90 -13.22
CA VAL A 400 -19.49 31.07 -12.88
C VAL A 400 -20.63 31.22 -13.88
N TYR A 401 -21.83 31.45 -13.37
CA TYR A 401 -23.06 31.61 -14.14
C TYR A 401 -23.73 32.97 -13.84
N ASP A 402 -24.50 33.48 -14.80
CA ASP A 402 -25.42 34.59 -14.58
C ASP A 402 -26.74 34.12 -13.92
N VAL A 403 -27.63 35.05 -13.60
CA VAL A 403 -28.94 34.75 -12.99
C VAL A 403 -29.90 33.99 -13.91
N LEU A 404 -29.62 33.92 -15.22
CA LEU A 404 -30.39 33.16 -16.19
C LEU A 404 -29.84 31.74 -16.38
N GLY A 405 -28.72 31.40 -15.73
CA GLY A 405 -28.05 30.11 -15.83
C GLY A 405 -27.09 29.98 -17.01
N ASN A 406 -26.76 31.08 -17.70
CA ASN A 406 -25.73 31.05 -18.75
C ASN A 406 -24.35 30.98 -18.10
N GLU A 407 -23.49 30.08 -18.61
CA GLU A 407 -22.08 30.04 -18.18
C GLU A 407 -21.36 31.31 -18.65
N VAL A 408 -20.78 32.02 -17.70
CA VAL A 408 -20.03 33.26 -17.92
C VAL A 408 -18.54 32.97 -18.09
N THR A 409 -17.99 32.10 -17.24
CA THR A 409 -16.60 31.66 -17.33
C THR A 409 -16.39 30.35 -16.57
N THR A 410 -15.34 29.62 -16.94
CA THR A 410 -14.83 28.46 -16.21
C THR A 410 -13.51 28.86 -15.54
N LEU A 411 -13.48 28.80 -14.21
CA LEU A 411 -12.34 29.17 -13.38
C LEU A 411 -11.39 28.00 -13.10
N LEU A 412 -11.92 26.77 -13.10
CA LEU A 412 -11.18 25.53 -12.93
C LEU A 412 -11.86 24.42 -13.73
N ASN A 413 -11.07 23.59 -14.41
CA ASN A 413 -11.55 22.42 -15.15
C ASN A 413 -10.43 21.39 -15.32
N GLU A 414 -10.04 20.74 -14.23
CA GLU A 414 -8.93 19.80 -14.19
C GLU A 414 -9.08 18.80 -13.04
N ASN A 415 -8.24 17.77 -13.06
CA ASN A 415 -8.05 16.87 -11.94
C ASN A 415 -7.31 17.59 -10.81
N LYS A 416 -7.82 17.49 -9.58
CA LYS A 416 -7.21 18.06 -8.39
C LYS A 416 -7.12 17.01 -7.28
N PRO A 417 -6.02 16.94 -6.53
CA PRO A 417 -5.96 16.11 -5.33
C PRO A 417 -6.92 16.62 -4.25
N SER A 418 -7.05 15.87 -3.16
CA SER A 418 -7.74 16.38 -1.96
C SER A 418 -6.98 17.57 -1.39
N GLY A 419 -7.71 18.61 -0.97
CA GLY A 419 -7.07 19.81 -0.44
C GLY A 419 -7.94 21.04 -0.50
N THR A 420 -7.41 22.13 0.04
CA THR A 420 -8.05 23.45 0.02
C THR A 420 -7.39 24.33 -1.05
N TYR A 421 -8.22 24.91 -1.90
CA TYR A 421 -7.79 25.72 -3.04
C TYR A 421 -8.45 27.10 -3.00
N GLU A 422 -7.76 28.07 -3.58
CA GLU A 422 -8.26 29.42 -3.77
C GLU A 422 -8.04 29.84 -5.23
N VAL A 423 -9.08 30.37 -5.87
CA VAL A 423 -9.02 30.88 -7.25
C VAL A 423 -9.47 32.33 -7.28
N ASN A 424 -8.73 33.16 -8.02
CA ASN A 424 -9.10 34.54 -8.29
C ASN A 424 -10.13 34.60 -9.42
N PHE A 425 -11.22 35.33 -9.20
CA PHE A 425 -12.20 35.66 -10.22
C PHE A 425 -12.12 37.16 -10.56
N GLU A 426 -11.71 37.46 -11.78
CA GLU A 426 -11.61 38.81 -12.35
C GLU A 426 -12.85 39.13 -13.20
N ALA A 427 -13.64 40.12 -12.80
CA ALA A 427 -14.91 40.46 -13.44
C ALA A 427 -14.91 41.85 -14.10
N GLU A 428 -13.75 42.35 -14.52
CA GLU A 428 -13.60 43.69 -15.09
C GLU A 428 -14.51 43.92 -16.32
N ASN A 429 -14.77 42.88 -17.10
CA ASN A 429 -15.62 42.95 -18.30
C ASN A 429 -17.09 42.57 -18.08
N LEU A 430 -17.50 42.31 -16.84
CA LEU A 430 -18.86 41.87 -16.51
C LEU A 430 -19.72 43.03 -15.96
N PRO A 431 -21.02 43.10 -16.28
CA PRO A 431 -21.91 44.12 -15.70
C PRO A 431 -22.12 43.90 -14.20
N SER A 432 -22.37 44.98 -13.44
CA SER A 432 -22.79 44.86 -12.04
C SER A 432 -24.05 44.01 -11.93
N GLY A 433 -24.10 43.12 -10.94
CA GLY A 433 -25.16 42.15 -10.84
C GLY A 433 -24.81 40.98 -9.95
N VAL A 434 -25.70 39.98 -9.97
CA VAL A 434 -25.55 38.74 -9.23
C VAL A 434 -24.98 37.66 -10.14
N TYR A 435 -24.00 36.93 -9.63
CA TYR A 435 -23.39 35.77 -10.27
C TYR A 435 -23.46 34.57 -9.32
N ILE A 436 -23.46 33.36 -9.88
CA ILE A 436 -23.47 32.10 -9.12
C ILE A 436 -22.20 31.35 -9.45
N ALA A 437 -21.34 31.07 -8.46
CA ALA A 437 -20.25 30.12 -8.64
C ALA A 437 -20.74 28.72 -8.27
N GLN A 438 -20.43 27.72 -9.09
CA GLN A 438 -20.74 26.31 -8.87
C GLN A 438 -19.44 25.51 -8.86
N LEU A 439 -19.22 24.80 -7.76
CA LEU A 439 -18.17 23.81 -7.63
C LEU A 439 -18.76 22.42 -7.81
N ARG A 440 -18.11 21.58 -8.61
CA ARG A 440 -18.42 20.16 -8.77
C ARG A 440 -17.14 19.34 -8.69
N ALA A 441 -17.14 18.33 -7.83
CA ALA A 441 -16.11 17.30 -7.74
C ALA A 441 -16.81 15.95 -7.57
N ALA A 442 -16.47 14.96 -8.40
CA ALA A 442 -17.17 13.67 -8.46
C ALA A 442 -18.71 13.84 -8.50
N ASN A 443 -19.41 13.28 -7.50
CA ASN A 443 -20.88 13.32 -7.38
C ASN A 443 -21.40 14.49 -6.54
N GLN A 444 -20.53 15.38 -6.05
CA GLN A 444 -20.91 16.49 -5.17
C GLN A 444 -20.97 17.82 -5.91
N VAL A 445 -21.96 18.64 -5.57
CA VAL A 445 -22.15 19.98 -6.16
C VAL A 445 -22.48 20.99 -5.05
N LYS A 446 -21.78 22.13 -5.06
CA LYS A 446 -22.04 23.27 -4.17
C LYS A 446 -22.14 24.55 -5.00
N THR A 447 -22.94 25.50 -4.52
CA THR A 447 -23.08 26.81 -5.17
C THR A 447 -23.04 27.94 -4.14
N ILE A 448 -22.51 29.09 -4.56
CA ILE A 448 -22.53 30.34 -3.79
C ILE A 448 -23.02 31.49 -4.67
N LYS A 449 -23.58 32.52 -4.04
CA LYS A 449 -24.06 33.73 -4.70
C LYS A 449 -23.07 34.88 -4.46
N MET A 450 -22.61 35.48 -5.56
CA MET A 450 -21.64 36.58 -5.58
C MET A 450 -22.31 37.85 -6.11
N SER A 451 -21.97 39.01 -5.54
CA SER A 451 -22.50 40.32 -5.98
C SER A 451 -21.36 41.20 -6.50
N LEU A 452 -21.37 41.54 -7.79
CA LEU A 452 -20.43 42.49 -8.39
C LEU A 452 -21.05 43.90 -8.36
N VAL A 453 -20.35 44.86 -7.76
CA VAL A 453 -20.78 46.26 -7.67
C VAL A 453 -19.67 47.13 -8.25
N LYS A 454 -19.93 47.83 -9.35
CA LYS A 454 -18.95 48.72 -10.00
C LYS A 454 -19.13 50.16 -9.55
#